data_AF-A0A527ZPU8-F1
#
_entry.id   AF-A0A527ZPU8-F1
#
_cell.length_a   1.000
_cell.length_b   1.000
_cell.length_c   1.000
_cell.angle_alpha   90.00
_cell.angle_beta   90.00
_cell.angle_gamma   90.00
#
_symmetry.space_group_name_H-M   'P 1'
#
loop_
_entity.id
_entity.type
_entity.pdbx_description
1 polymer ?
#
loop_
_entity_poly.entity_id
_entity_poly.type
_entity_poly.pdbx_seq_one_letter_code
_entity_poly.pdbx_strand_id
1 'polypeptide(L)' 'RREDGKIPERIGDLLAHLFIHDIHHRGQVHAMLSGTSVKPPQLDEFFLDYDLKLREAEVERLDLNGGEE' A
#
# COMPACT_ATOMS: atom_id res chain seq x y z
N ARG A 1 -15.08 -19.16 -15.54
CA ARG A 1 -13.90 -19.90 -15.05
C ARG A 1 -13.11 -20.29 -16.30
N ARG A 2 -11.85 -19.87 -16.42
CA ARG A 2 -11.04 -20.14 -17.63
C ARG A 2 -10.93 -21.66 -17.84
N GLU A 3 -10.77 -22.10 -19.09
CA GLU A 3 -10.79 -23.52 -19.50
C GLU A 3 -9.67 -24.35 -18.84
N ASP A 4 -8.65 -23.66 -18.36
CA ASP A 4 -7.39 -24.10 -17.79
C ASP A 4 -7.51 -24.74 -16.38
N GLY A 5 -8.71 -24.78 -15.79
CA GLY A 5 -8.94 -25.43 -14.51
C GLY A 5 -8.46 -24.60 -13.29
N LYS A 6 -7.99 -25.27 -12.23
CA LYS A 6 -7.37 -24.61 -11.05
C LYS A 6 -5.85 -24.72 -11.20
N ILE A 7 -5.16 -23.60 -11.22
CA ILE A 7 -3.69 -23.55 -11.25
C ILE A 7 -3.20 -23.19 -9.85
N PRO A 8 -2.37 -24.04 -9.21
CA PRO A 8 -1.77 -23.71 -7.92
C PRO A 8 -0.66 -22.67 -8.11
N GLU A 9 -0.75 -21.57 -7.36
CA GLU A 9 0.27 -20.51 -7.34
C GLU A 9 1.06 -20.57 -6.03
N ARG A 10 2.32 -20.10 -6.05
CA ARG A 10 3.07 -19.93 -4.80
C ARG A 10 2.51 -18.72 -4.05
N ILE A 11 2.37 -18.86 -2.73
CA ILE A 11 1.90 -17.76 -1.87
C ILE A 11 2.74 -16.49 -2.07
N GLY A 12 4.07 -16.64 -2.20
CA GLY A 12 4.97 -15.50 -2.44
C GLY A 12 4.67 -14.75 -3.75
N ASP A 13 4.32 -15.46 -4.82
CA ASP A 13 4.00 -14.84 -6.12
C ASP A 13 2.66 -14.11 -6.07
N LEU A 14 1.67 -14.67 -5.35
CA LEU A 14 0.38 -14.02 -5.12
C LEU A 14 0.54 -12.74 -4.30
N LEU A 15 1.33 -12.78 -3.22
CA LEU A 15 1.60 -11.61 -2.40
C LEU A 15 2.36 -10.54 -3.19
N ALA A 16 3.38 -10.93 -3.96
CA ALA A 16 4.09 -10.00 -4.83
C ALA A 16 3.16 -9.34 -5.85
N HIS A 17 2.31 -10.12 -6.52
CA HIS A 17 1.31 -9.59 -7.45
C HIS A 17 0.36 -8.61 -6.76
N LEU A 18 -0.16 -8.97 -5.59
CA LEU A 18 -1.09 -8.14 -4.83
C LEU A 18 -0.46 -6.80 -4.42
N PHE A 19 0.75 -6.81 -3.87
CA PHE A 19 1.43 -5.57 -3.46
C PHE A 19 1.79 -4.67 -4.65
N ILE A 20 2.25 -5.25 -5.77
CA ILE A 20 2.51 -4.48 -7.00
C ILE A 20 1.22 -3.86 -7.52
N HIS A 21 0.13 -4.63 -7.52
CA HIS A 21 -1.18 -4.16 -8.00
C HIS A 21 -1.73 -3.04 -7.11
N ASP A 22 -1.59 -3.13 -5.79
CA ASP A 22 -1.98 -2.06 -4.86
C ASP A 22 -1.18 -0.78 -5.12
N ILE A 23 0.15 -0.86 -5.20
CA ILE A 23 1.02 0.27 -5.49
C ILE A 23 0.67 0.91 -6.83
N HIS A 24 0.35 0.10 -7.85
CA HIS A 24 -0.07 0.59 -9.16
C HIS A 24 -1.34 1.44 -9.10
N HIS A 25 -2.39 0.96 -8.43
CA HIS A 25 -3.65 1.71 -8.29
C HIS A 25 -3.50 2.94 -7.40
N ARG A 26 -2.69 2.86 -6.33
CA ARG A 26 -2.34 4.04 -5.52
C ARG A 26 -1.66 5.11 -6.37
N GLY A 27 -0.75 4.72 -7.26
CA GLY A 27 -0.10 5.62 -8.21
C GLY A 27 -1.11 6.30 -9.16
N GLN A 28 -2.10 5.56 -9.67
CA GLN A 28 -3.17 6.13 -10.50
C GLN A 28 -3.98 7.18 -9.74
N VAL A 29 -4.44 6.88 -8.53
CA VAL A 29 -5.22 7.81 -7.70
C VAL A 29 -4.38 9.03 -7.32
N HIS A 30 -3.12 8.84 -6.97
CA HIS A 30 -2.18 9.93 -6.69
C HIS A 30 -2.08 10.88 -7.89
N ALA A 31 -1.89 10.35 -9.11
CA ALA A 31 -1.83 11.16 -10.33
C ALA A 31 -3.13 11.94 -10.59
N MET A 32 -4.30 11.32 -10.35
CA MET A 32 -5.59 12.00 -10.45
C MET A 32 -5.71 13.15 -9.45
N LEU A 33 -5.34 12.93 -8.18
CA LEU A 33 -5.41 13.95 -7.12
C LEU A 33 -4.44 15.11 -7.37
N SER A 34 -3.24 14.84 -7.90
CA SER A 34 -2.27 15.87 -8.29
C SER A 34 -2.80 16.87 -9.32
N GLY A 35 -3.84 16.51 -10.08
CA GLY A 35 -4.55 17.42 -10.99
C GLY A 35 -5.59 18.32 -10.32
N THR A 36 -5.73 18.25 -8.98
CA THR A 36 -6.76 18.97 -8.21
C THR A 36 -6.13 19.84 -7.12
N SER A 37 -6.94 20.56 -6.34
CA SER A 37 -6.48 21.28 -5.14
C SER A 37 -6.26 20.38 -3.92
N VAL A 38 -6.67 19.11 -3.98
CA VAL A 38 -6.49 18.15 -2.90
C VAL A 38 -5.08 17.55 -3.01
N LYS A 39 -4.25 17.75 -1.98
CA LYS A 39 -2.91 17.17 -1.94
C LYS A 39 -3.02 15.64 -1.91
N PRO A 40 -2.35 14.91 -2.82
CA PRO A 40 -2.35 13.47 -2.79
C PRO A 40 -1.59 12.93 -1.55
N PRO A 41 -2.00 11.76 -1.01
CA PRO A 41 -1.29 11.13 0.10
C PRO A 41 0.09 10.59 -0.34
N GLN A 42 0.98 10.44 0.65
CA GLN A 42 2.37 10.00 0.44
C GLN A 42 2.48 8.53 0.00
N LEU A 43 3.42 8.22 -0.90
CA LEU A 43 3.57 6.87 -1.45
C LEU A 43 4.72 6.05 -0.84
N ASP A 44 5.75 6.68 -0.26
CA ASP A 44 7.09 6.10 -0.25
C ASP A 44 7.66 5.66 1.13
N GLU A 45 6.88 5.72 2.21
CA GLU A 45 7.47 5.69 3.58
C GLU A 45 7.27 4.37 4.35
N PHE A 46 6.79 3.30 3.72
CA PHE A 46 6.33 2.12 4.47
C PHE A 46 7.37 1.04 4.72
N PHE A 47 8.49 1.03 3.99
CA PHE A 47 9.39 -0.13 3.93
C PHE A 47 10.72 0.03 4.68
N LEU A 48 11.13 1.25 5.05
CA LEU A 48 12.39 1.48 5.73
C LEU A 48 12.16 1.89 7.18
N ASP A 49 12.98 1.33 8.09
CA ASP A 49 12.98 1.74 9.50
C ASP A 49 13.29 3.23 9.66
N TYR A 50 14.09 3.78 8.74
CA TYR A 50 14.40 5.21 8.69
C TYR A 50 13.15 6.11 8.54
N ASP A 51 12.11 5.59 7.88
CA ASP A 51 10.88 6.34 7.59
C ASP A 51 9.88 6.28 8.74
N LEU A 52 10.13 5.49 9.79
CA LEU A 52 9.22 5.34 10.92
C LEU A 52 8.91 6.70 11.58
N LYS A 53 9.94 7.53 11.77
CA LYS A 53 9.81 8.90 12.30
C LYS A 53 9.01 9.84 11.40
N LEU A 54 8.96 9.57 10.10
CA LEU A 54 8.22 10.38 9.13
C LEU A 54 6.72 10.04 9.15
N ARG A 55 6.38 8.82 9.59
CA ARG A 55 5.01 8.31 9.66
C ARG A 55 4.36 8.42 11.04
N GLU A 56 5.03 8.95 12.07
CA GLU A 56 4.51 9.00 13.44
C GLU A 56 3.09 9.60 13.51
N ALA A 57 2.87 10.74 12.83
CA ALA A 57 1.56 11.38 12.75
C ALA A 57 0.51 10.55 11.98
N GLU A 58 0.94 9.74 11.00
CA GLU A 58 0.07 8.85 10.24
C GLU A 58 -0.35 7.64 11.09
N VAL A 59 0.61 7.04 11.80
CA VAL A 59 0.38 5.88 12.68
C VAL A 59 -0.51 6.26 13.86
N GLU A 60 -0.29 7.44 14.46
CA GLU A 60 -1.16 7.99 15.51
C GLU A 60 -2.58 8.23 14.99
N ARG A 61 -2.72 8.91 13.84
CA ARG A 61 -4.04 9.20 13.24
C ARG A 61 -4.82 7.93 12.91
N LEU A 62 -4.14 6.86 12.55
CA LEU A 62 -4.75 5.58 12.17
C LEU A 62 -4.90 4.60 13.35
N ASP A 63 -4.51 4.99 14.57
CA ASP A 63 -4.52 4.15 15.78
C ASP A 63 -3.77 2.82 15.59
N LEU A 64 -2.62 2.90 14.90
CA LEU A 64 -1.77 1.76 14.56
C LEU A 64 -0.57 1.60 15.50
N ASN A 65 -0.45 2.44 16.52
CA ASN A 65 0.68 2.47 17.45
C ASN A 65 0.79 1.22 18.35
N GLY A 66 -0.16 0.29 18.24
CA GLY A 66 -0.27 -0.83 19.14
C GLY A 66 -0.75 -0.32 20.50
N GLY A 67 -2.04 -0.52 20.79
CA GLY A 67 -2.45 -0.60 22.18
C GLY A 67 -1.65 -1.73 22.82
N GLU A 68 -0.63 -1.38 23.59
CA GLU A 68 -0.04 -2.28 24.58
C GLU A 68 -1.13 -2.51 25.65
N GLU A 69 -1.75 -3.68 25.62
CA GLU A 69 -2.13 -4.42 26.83
C GLU A 69 -1.24 -5.66 26.96
#